data_AF-A0A7K2KWZ4-F1
#
_entry.id   AF-A0A7K2KWZ4-F1
#
_cell.length_a   1.000
_cell.length_b   1.000
_cell.length_c   1.000
_cell.angle_alpha   90.00
_cell.angle_beta   90.00
_cell.angle_gamma   90.00
#
_symmetry.space_group_name_H-M   'P 1'
#
loop_
_entity.id
_entity.type
_entity.pdbx_description
1 polymer ?
#
loop_
_entity_poly.entity_id
_entity_poly.type
_entity_poly.pdbx_seq_one_letter_code
_entity_poly.pdbx_strand_id
1 'polypeptide(L)'
;GTGGSLRLTVRDLYGRLSVAVPRTARVEFVPRGADAPARTERTELTEGPAGWSGRVPAGLTGLAREGRRSGNRGVQLWDVRATVTCADGSVFTTALRLPAKRQRRSLVPSSRYGVLLVRQYTTANGSLAVRLAPGVRDGLRAVGAKLRRISRSSH
;
A
#
# COMPACT_ATOMS: atom_id res chain seq x y z
N GLY A 1 4.74 -1.99 -14.26
CA GLY A 1 4.24 -2.57 -13.00
C GLY A 1 2.79 -2.17 -12.77
N THR A 2 1.84 -3.09 -12.92
CA THR A 2 0.38 -2.84 -12.81
C THR A 2 -0.15 -2.93 -11.37
N GLY A 3 0.68 -2.59 -10.38
CA GLY A 3 0.52 -3.01 -8.99
C GLY A 3 0.14 -1.94 -7.99
N GLY A 4 -0.72 -0.99 -8.33
CA GLY A 4 -1.23 0.04 -7.40
C GLY A 4 -0.19 1.00 -6.81
N SER A 5 -0.65 2.09 -6.20
CA SER A 5 0.21 3.08 -5.53
C SER A 5 -0.36 3.41 -4.15
N LEU A 6 0.53 3.63 -3.19
CA LEU A 6 0.17 4.15 -1.88
C LEU A 6 0.52 5.63 -1.82
N ARG A 7 -0.49 6.47 -1.58
CA ARG A 7 -0.30 7.88 -1.23
C ARG A 7 -0.40 8.00 0.28
N LEU A 8 0.53 8.71 0.89
CA LEU A 8 0.50 9.06 2.30
C LEU A 8 0.52 10.57 2.49
N THR A 9 0.00 11.01 3.63
CA THR A 9 0.08 12.38 4.10
C THR A 9 0.50 12.36 5.57
N VAL A 10 1.57 13.07 5.88
CA VAL A 10 2.03 13.35 7.23
C VAL A 10 1.37 14.64 7.66
N ARG A 11 0.57 14.58 8.73
CA ARG A 11 -0.11 15.75 9.30
C ARG A 11 0.63 16.22 10.53
N ASP A 12 0.78 17.53 10.66
CA ASP A 12 1.19 18.10 11.92
C ASP A 12 -0.01 18.22 12.86
N LEU A 13 0.02 17.48 13.96
CA LEU A 13 -1.04 17.53 14.97
C LEU A 13 -0.72 18.50 16.10
N TYR A 14 0.55 18.88 16.27
CA TYR A 14 1.02 19.62 17.46
C TYR A 14 2.03 20.75 17.15
N GLY A 15 2.22 21.11 15.88
CA GLY A 15 3.19 22.11 15.43
C GLY A 15 4.64 21.63 15.40
N ARG A 16 4.92 20.37 15.77
CA ARG A 16 6.28 19.85 15.89
C ARG A 16 6.92 19.54 14.55
N LEU A 17 6.12 19.12 13.58
CA LEU A 17 6.62 18.74 12.26
C LEU A 17 6.91 19.96 11.39
N SER A 18 6.18 21.06 11.57
CA SER A 18 6.50 22.33 10.91
C SER A 18 7.89 22.85 11.29
N VAL A 19 8.34 22.61 12.53
CA VAL A 19 9.70 22.97 12.97
C VAL A 19 10.74 21.99 12.42
N ALA A 20 10.47 20.68 12.52
CA ALA A 20 11.42 19.65 12.10
C ALA A 20 11.55 19.54 10.56
N VAL A 21 10.51 19.90 9.83
CA VAL A 21 10.38 19.84 8.36
C VAL A 21 10.59 18.42 7.79
N PRO A 22 9.52 17.60 7.68
CA PRO A 22 9.58 16.29 7.02
C PRO A 22 10.18 16.35 5.61
N ARG A 23 11.16 15.48 5.32
CA ARG A 23 11.85 15.42 4.03
C ARG A 23 11.58 14.14 3.27
N THR A 24 11.66 13.01 3.96
CA THR A 24 11.48 11.70 3.32
C THR A 24 10.60 10.80 4.16
N ALA A 25 9.92 9.86 3.48
CA ALA A 25 9.20 8.78 4.12
C ALA A 25 9.69 7.44 3.57
N ARG A 26 10.07 6.55 4.48
CA ARG A 26 10.29 5.13 4.23
C ARG A 26 9.01 4.39 4.58
N VAL A 27 8.39 3.73 3.60
CA VAL A 27 7.16 2.94 3.76
C VAL A 27 7.52 1.46 3.79
N GLU A 28 7.08 0.79 4.84
CA GLU A 28 7.40 -0.60 5.12
C GLU A 28 6.16 -1.48 5.08
N PHE A 29 6.24 -2.56 4.31
CA PHE A 29 5.23 -3.60 4.24
C PHE A 29 5.72 -4.80 5.04
N VAL A 30 5.06 -5.04 6.18
CA VAL A 30 5.46 -6.06 7.15
C VAL A 30 4.45 -7.20 7.12
N PRO A 31 4.86 -8.47 6.94
CA PRO A 31 3.94 -9.59 7.12
C PRO A 31 3.33 -9.53 8.52
N ARG A 32 2.03 -9.77 8.66
CA ARG A 32 1.38 -9.76 9.97
C ARG A 32 2.03 -10.79 10.89
N GLY A 33 2.45 -10.34 12.08
CA GLY A 33 3.12 -11.18 13.07
C GLY A 33 4.64 -11.33 12.85
N ALA A 34 5.21 -10.66 11.86
CA ALA A 34 6.66 -10.57 11.68
C ALA A 34 7.22 -9.26 12.24
N ASP A 35 8.49 -9.29 12.62
CA ASP A 35 9.20 -8.11 13.13
C ASP A 35 9.88 -7.31 12.03
N ALA A 36 10.27 -7.98 10.93
CA ALA A 36 11.00 -7.37 9.82
C ALA A 36 10.11 -7.11 8.60
N PRO A 37 10.31 -5.97 7.89
CA PRO A 37 9.61 -5.70 6.65
C PRO A 37 10.08 -6.63 5.54
N ALA A 38 9.13 -7.17 4.75
CA ALA A 38 9.49 -7.92 3.54
C ALA A 38 9.73 -7.00 2.35
N ARG A 39 9.23 -5.76 2.41
CA ARG A 39 9.44 -4.74 1.38
C ARG A 39 9.48 -3.36 2.00
N THR A 40 10.40 -2.55 1.49
CA THR A 40 10.54 -1.14 1.83
C THR A 40 10.51 -0.32 0.55
N GLU A 41 9.82 0.81 0.58
CA GLU A 41 9.85 1.82 -0.47
C GLU A 41 10.18 3.19 0.16
N ARG A 42 10.74 4.10 -0.63
CA ARG A 42 11.03 5.47 -0.17
C ARG A 42 10.41 6.49 -1.10
N THR A 43 10.04 7.63 -0.55
CA THR A 43 9.55 8.79 -1.30
C THR A 43 10.02 10.06 -0.61
N GLU A 44 10.31 11.07 -1.41
CA GLU A 44 10.38 12.44 -0.93
C GLU A 44 8.99 12.93 -0.53
N LEU A 45 8.98 13.86 0.43
CA LEU A 45 7.79 14.48 0.96
C LEU A 45 7.72 15.93 0.48
N THR A 46 6.59 16.29 -0.12
CA THR A 46 6.30 17.65 -0.56
C THR A 46 5.28 18.28 0.37
N GLU A 47 5.59 19.47 0.88
CA GLU A 47 4.66 20.25 1.70
C GLU A 47 3.43 20.67 0.90
N GLY A 48 2.28 20.71 1.55
CA GLY A 48 1.05 21.17 0.96
C GLY A 48 0.00 21.53 2.01
N PRO A 49 -1.20 21.94 1.59
CA PRO A 49 -2.22 22.51 2.49
C PRO A 49 -2.67 21.58 3.63
N ALA A 50 -2.53 20.26 3.45
CA ALA A 50 -2.93 19.24 4.42
C ALA A 50 -1.73 18.62 5.17
N GLY A 51 -0.55 19.23 5.06
CA GLY A 51 0.74 18.70 5.51
C GLY A 51 1.58 18.13 4.37
N TRP A 52 2.57 17.32 4.69
CA TRP A 52 3.51 16.78 3.70
C TRP A 52 2.99 15.49 3.09
N SER A 53 3.11 15.33 1.77
CA SER A 53 2.61 14.15 1.07
C SER A 53 3.68 13.49 0.21
N GLY A 54 3.52 12.18 0.04
CA GLY A 54 4.42 11.36 -0.77
C GLY A 54 3.67 10.20 -1.40
N ARG A 55 4.31 9.54 -2.37
CA ARG A 55 3.73 8.39 -3.07
C ARG A 55 4.78 7.34 -3.33
N VAL A 56 4.46 6.10 -2.95
CA VAL A 56 5.28 4.93 -3.26
C VAL A 56 4.52 3.94 -4.12
N PRO A 57 5.20 3.16 -4.97
CA PRO A 57 4.58 2.00 -5.60
C PRO A 57 4.18 1.00 -4.50
N ALA A 58 2.91 0.57 -4.48
CA ALA A 58 2.50 -0.47 -3.53
C ALA A 58 2.99 -1.86 -3.99
N GLY A 59 3.11 -2.04 -5.31
CA GLY A 59 3.64 -3.24 -5.95
C GLY A 59 3.01 -4.52 -5.41
N LEU A 60 1.68 -4.56 -5.38
CA LEU A 60 0.86 -5.59 -4.74
C LEU A 60 1.20 -7.03 -5.22
N THR A 61 1.54 -7.18 -6.51
CA THR A 61 2.03 -8.44 -7.08
C THR A 61 3.37 -8.88 -6.52
N GLY A 62 4.25 -7.93 -6.21
CA GLY A 62 5.51 -8.16 -5.53
C GLY A 62 5.30 -8.59 -4.08
N LEU A 63 4.40 -7.93 -3.34
CA LEU A 63 4.05 -8.35 -1.97
C LEU A 63 3.49 -9.78 -1.95
N ALA A 64 2.60 -10.12 -2.89
CA ALA A 64 2.09 -11.49 -3.04
C ALA A 64 3.21 -12.53 -3.29
N ARG A 65 4.27 -12.13 -4.02
CA ARG A 65 5.47 -12.95 -4.25
C ARG A 65 6.27 -13.13 -2.97
N GLU A 66 6.41 -12.09 -2.16
CA GLU A 66 7.21 -12.15 -0.94
C GLU A 66 6.55 -13.08 0.07
N GLY A 67 5.25 -12.92 0.29
CA GLY A 67 4.51 -13.80 1.19
C GLY A 67 4.60 -15.26 0.76
N ARG A 68 4.56 -15.54 -0.55
CA ARG A 68 4.74 -16.91 -1.06
C ARG A 68 6.14 -17.46 -0.84
N ARG A 69 7.18 -16.63 -0.98
CA ARG A 69 8.57 -17.03 -0.69
C ARG A 69 8.77 -17.37 0.79
N SER A 70 8.08 -16.66 1.67
CA SER A 70 8.03 -16.95 3.11
C SER A 70 7.06 -18.08 3.48
N GLY A 71 6.61 -18.90 2.52
CA GLY A 71 5.75 -20.07 2.75
C GLY A 71 4.24 -19.78 2.74
N ASN A 72 3.80 -18.52 2.76
CA ASN A 72 2.37 -18.19 2.74
C ASN A 72 1.78 -18.24 1.31
N ARG A 73 1.20 -19.39 0.97
CA ARG A 73 0.56 -19.64 -0.33
C ARG A 73 -0.92 -19.22 -0.38
N GLY A 74 -1.53 -18.94 0.77
CA GLY A 74 -2.94 -18.61 0.91
C GLY A 74 -3.18 -17.11 1.04
N VAL A 75 -4.06 -16.75 1.98
CA VAL A 75 -4.32 -15.34 2.31
C VAL A 75 -3.13 -14.76 3.05
N GLN A 76 -2.64 -13.62 2.54
CA GLN A 76 -1.53 -12.89 3.12
C GLN A 76 -2.03 -11.58 3.74
N LEU A 77 -1.57 -11.29 4.95
CA LEU A 77 -1.90 -10.08 5.69
C LEU A 77 -0.64 -9.24 5.86
N TRP A 78 -0.74 -7.96 5.53
CA TRP A 78 0.36 -7.02 5.50
C TRP A 78 0.02 -5.79 6.32
N ASP A 79 0.86 -5.45 7.29
CA ASP A 79 0.84 -4.15 7.97
C ASP A 79 1.64 -3.13 7.18
N VAL A 80 1.22 -1.87 7.27
CA VAL A 80 1.91 -0.77 6.60
C VAL A 80 2.36 0.27 7.63
N ARG A 81 3.68 0.45 7.71
CA ARG A 81 4.33 1.42 8.59
C ARG A 81 5.04 2.48 7.75
N ALA A 82 5.22 3.66 8.33
CA ALA A 82 6.00 4.72 7.73
C ALA A 82 6.99 5.28 8.75
N THR A 83 8.23 5.44 8.33
CA THR A 83 9.26 6.16 9.06
C THR A 83 9.55 7.46 8.32
N VAL A 84 9.30 8.59 8.97
CA VAL A 84 9.53 9.93 8.45
C VAL A 84 10.86 10.44 8.98
N THR A 85 11.69 10.97 8.10
CA THR A 85 12.94 11.64 8.45
C THR A 85 12.80 13.12 8.12
N CYS A 86 13.13 13.96 9.10
CA CYS A 86 13.00 15.40 9.05
C CYS A 86 14.36 16.08 8.78
N ALA A 87 14.34 17.38 8.50
CA ALA A 87 15.54 18.15 8.18
C ALA A 87 16.50 18.29 9.37
N ASP A 88 15.96 18.34 10.59
CA ASP A 88 16.71 18.38 11.85
C ASP A 88 17.30 17.03 12.27
N GLY A 89 17.13 15.99 11.45
CA GLY A 89 17.57 14.63 11.75
C GLY A 89 16.62 13.81 12.63
N SER A 90 15.52 14.40 13.10
CA SER A 90 14.51 13.66 13.85
C SER A 90 13.84 12.57 12.99
N VAL A 91 13.49 11.47 13.64
CA VAL A 91 12.89 10.30 12.99
C VAL A 91 11.64 9.88 13.73
N PHE A 92 10.54 9.73 13.00
CA PHE A 92 9.25 9.31 13.54
C PHE A 92 8.74 8.08 12.82
N THR A 93 8.52 6.98 13.55
CA THR A 93 7.92 5.77 13.00
C THR A 93 6.49 5.62 13.47
N THR A 94 5.57 5.39 12.54
CA THR A 94 4.15 5.22 12.85
C THR A 94 3.46 4.24 11.91
N ALA A 95 2.38 3.64 12.37
CA ALA A 95 1.49 2.89 11.50
C ALA A 95 0.64 3.86 10.67
N LEU A 96 0.50 3.58 9.37
CA LEU A 96 -0.37 4.41 8.53
C LEU A 96 -1.83 4.21 8.93
N ARG A 97 -2.64 5.25 8.73
CA ARG A 97 -4.09 5.19 8.97
C ARG A 97 -4.83 5.51 7.68
N LEU A 98 -6.00 4.89 7.50
CA LEU A 98 -6.90 5.28 6.43
C LEU A 98 -7.58 6.61 6.79
N PRO A 99 -7.69 7.57 5.85
CA PRO A 99 -8.30 8.87 6.11
C PRO A 99 -9.80 8.80 6.47
N ALA A 100 -10.46 7.66 6.23
CA ALA A 100 -11.80 7.34 6.71
C ALA A 100 -11.90 5.82 6.96
N LYS A 101 -12.90 5.35 7.71
CA LYS A 101 -13.22 3.91 7.91
C LYS A 101 -13.72 3.22 6.60
N ARG A 102 -13.07 3.49 5.47
CA ARG A 102 -13.43 2.90 4.17
C ARG A 102 -12.57 1.70 3.90
N GLN A 103 -13.20 0.55 4.02
CA GLN A 103 -12.67 -0.68 3.49
C GLN A 103 -12.81 -0.69 1.97
N ARG A 104 -11.69 -0.77 1.25
CA ARG A 104 -11.68 -0.84 -0.21
C ARG A 104 -11.29 -2.24 -0.64
N ARG A 105 -12.04 -2.79 -1.60
CA ARG A 105 -11.74 -4.06 -2.26
C ARG A 105 -11.42 -3.78 -3.72
N SER A 106 -10.36 -4.40 -4.22
CA SER A 106 -9.91 -4.25 -5.61
C SER A 106 -9.45 -5.58 -6.16
N LEU A 107 -9.58 -5.75 -7.48
CA LEU A 107 -9.05 -6.88 -8.24
C LEU A 107 -7.88 -6.37 -9.07
N VAL A 108 -6.70 -6.98 -8.90
CA VAL A 108 -5.49 -6.60 -9.64
C VAL A 108 -5.11 -7.75 -10.58
N PRO A 109 -5.17 -7.55 -11.90
CA PRO A 109 -4.69 -8.54 -12.86
C PRO A 109 -3.24 -8.91 -12.60
N SER A 110 -2.91 -10.19 -12.70
CA SER A 110 -1.57 -10.70 -12.52
C SER A 110 -1.29 -11.82 -13.50
N SER A 111 -0.24 -11.70 -14.31
CA SER A 111 0.22 -12.81 -15.17
C SER A 111 0.61 -14.06 -14.35
N ARG A 112 1.10 -13.87 -13.13
CA ARG A 112 1.53 -14.97 -12.25
C ARG A 112 0.36 -15.61 -11.52
N TYR A 113 -0.55 -14.80 -10.98
CA TYR A 113 -1.62 -15.23 -10.09
C TYR A 113 -3.01 -15.20 -10.73
N GLY A 114 -3.14 -14.93 -12.03
CA GLY A 114 -4.43 -14.66 -12.68
C GLY A 114 -5.01 -13.31 -12.23
N VAL A 115 -5.61 -13.30 -11.03
CA VAL A 115 -6.15 -12.11 -10.38
C VAL A 115 -5.74 -12.11 -8.91
N LEU A 116 -5.33 -10.96 -8.38
CA LEU A 116 -5.13 -10.75 -6.95
C LEU A 116 -6.32 -10.01 -6.37
N LEU A 117 -6.96 -10.62 -5.37
CA LEU A 117 -7.94 -9.95 -4.51
C LEU A 117 -7.19 -9.13 -3.48
N VAL A 118 -7.47 -7.83 -3.45
CA VAL A 118 -6.82 -6.86 -2.56
C VAL A 118 -7.89 -6.24 -1.68
N ARG A 119 -7.70 -6.25 -0.37
CA ARG A 119 -8.59 -5.57 0.59
C ARG A 119 -7.77 -4.70 1.51
N GLN A 120 -8.00 -3.40 1.45
CA GLN A 120 -7.48 -2.43 2.41
C GLN A 120 -8.46 -2.36 3.57
N TYR A 121 -7.97 -2.43 4.81
CA TYR A 121 -8.83 -2.38 5.98
C TYR A 121 -8.13 -1.73 7.16
N THR A 122 -8.94 -1.29 8.11
CA THR A 122 -8.49 -0.78 9.40
C THR A 122 -8.46 -1.93 10.40
N THR A 123 -7.34 -2.09 11.10
CA THR A 123 -7.18 -3.05 12.20
C THR A 123 -7.90 -2.57 13.46
N ALA A 124 -8.00 -3.42 14.49
CA ALA A 124 -8.63 -3.06 15.76
C ALA A 124 -8.01 -1.81 16.41
N ASN A 125 -6.69 -1.61 16.27
CA ASN A 125 -5.97 -0.44 16.77
C ASN A 125 -5.97 0.78 15.82
N GLY A 126 -6.76 0.76 14.74
CA GLY A 126 -6.92 1.91 13.83
C GLY A 126 -5.88 2.01 12.70
N SER A 127 -4.93 1.07 12.61
CA SER A 127 -3.88 1.04 11.59
C SER A 127 -4.38 0.48 10.25
N LEU A 128 -3.76 0.92 9.16
CA LEU A 128 -3.97 0.38 7.82
C LEU A 128 -3.28 -0.98 7.70
N ALA A 129 -4.03 -1.95 7.21
CA ALA A 129 -3.52 -3.22 6.75
C ALA A 129 -4.07 -3.58 5.38
N VAL A 130 -3.34 -4.44 4.67
CA VAL A 130 -3.70 -4.96 3.35
C VAL A 130 -3.82 -6.48 3.42
N ARG A 131 -4.93 -7.01 2.93
CA ARG A 131 -5.14 -8.44 2.72
C ARG A 131 -5.01 -8.74 1.24
N LEU A 132 -4.15 -9.69 0.91
CA LEU A 132 -3.94 -10.20 -0.44
C LEU A 132 -4.38 -11.66 -0.49
N ALA A 133 -5.20 -12.01 -1.47
CA ALA A 133 -5.54 -13.40 -1.76
C ALA A 133 -5.28 -13.67 -3.25
N PRO A 134 -4.32 -14.55 -3.58
CA PRO A 134 -4.13 -15.00 -4.96
C PRO A 134 -5.36 -15.78 -5.45
N GLY A 135 -5.96 -15.32 -6.53
CA GLY A 135 -7.05 -16.00 -7.23
C GLY A 135 -6.54 -17.10 -8.14
N VAL A 136 -7.44 -17.99 -8.55
CA VAL A 136 -7.11 -19.09 -9.47
C VAL A 136 -6.94 -18.53 -10.89
N ARG A 137 -5.99 -19.08 -11.66
CA ARG A 137 -5.64 -18.61 -13.02
C ARG A 137 -6.84 -18.57 -13.99
N ASP A 138 -7.87 -19.38 -13.74
CA ASP A 138 -9.03 -19.55 -14.63
C ASP A 138 -9.99 -18.33 -14.65
N GLY A 139 -9.87 -17.39 -13.71
CA GLY A 139 -10.67 -16.16 -13.67
C GLY A 139 -10.39 -15.14 -14.78
N LEU A 140 -9.34 -15.36 -15.60
CA LEU A 140 -8.93 -14.44 -16.65
C LEU A 140 -9.93 -14.30 -17.81
N ARG A 141 -10.78 -15.32 -18.06
CA ARG A 141 -11.80 -15.21 -19.13
C ARG A 141 -12.87 -14.16 -18.83
N ALA A 142 -13.16 -13.87 -17.55
CA ALA A 142 -14.16 -12.88 -17.17
C ALA A 142 -13.65 -11.42 -17.26
N VAL A 143 -12.33 -11.20 -17.18
CA VAL A 143 -11.74 -9.84 -17.18
C VAL A 143 -11.47 -9.34 -18.62
N GLY A 144 -11.10 -10.22 -19.56
CA GLY A 144 -10.92 -9.86 -20.97
C GLY A 144 -12.20 -9.33 -21.64
N ALA A 145 -13.37 -9.86 -21.24
CA ALA A 145 -14.66 -9.41 -21.76
C ALA A 145 -15.04 -7.99 -21.33
N LYS A 146 -14.59 -7.53 -20.15
CA LYS A 146 -14.89 -6.18 -19.64
C LYS A 146 -13.98 -5.11 -20.26
N LEU A 147 -12.73 -5.45 -20.59
CA LEU A 147 -11.80 -4.54 -21.27
C LEU A 147 -12.20 -4.30 -22.74
N ARG A 148 -12.71 -5.31 -23.46
CA ARG A 148 -13.27 -5.13 -24.81
C ARG A 148 -14.51 -4.24 -24.86
N ARG A 149 -15.25 -4.10 -23.75
CA ARG A 149 -16.42 -3.24 -23.68
C ARG A 149 -16.05 -1.76 -23.54
N ILE A 150 -14.91 -1.47 -22.91
CA ILE A 150 -14.44 -0.09 -22.73
C ILE A 150 -13.76 0.41 -24.02
N SER A 151 -13.04 -0.45 -24.75
CA SER A 151 -12.44 -0.06 -26.05
C SER A 151 -13.46 0.08 -27.20
N ARG A 152 -14.75 -0.20 -26.97
CA ARG A 152 -15.86 0.06 -27.92
C ARG A 152 -16.71 1.28 -27.55
N SER A 153 -16.39 1.97 -26.47
CA SER A 153 -17.07 3.20 -26.02
C SER A 153 -16.28 4.47 -26.40
N SER A 154 -15.33 4.35 -27.32
CA SER A 154 -14.57 5.47 -27.88
C SER A 154 -14.52 5.32 -29.40
N HIS A 155 -15.70 5.39 -30.02
CA HIS A 155 -15.88 5.77 -31.42
C HIS A 155 -17.32 6.23 -31.65
#